data_AF-A0A5S3RS14-F1
#
_entry.id   AF-A0A5S3RS14-F1
#
_cell.length_a   1.000
_cell.length_b   1.000
_cell.length_c   1.000
_cell.angle_alpha   90.00
_cell.angle_beta   90.00
_cell.angle_gamma   90.00
#
_symmetry.space_group_name_H-M   'P 1'
#
loop_
_entity.id
_entity.type
_entity.pdbx_description
1 polymer ?
#
loop_
_entity_poly.entity_id
_entity_poly.type
_entity_poly.pdbx_seq_one_letter_code
_entity_poly.pdbx_strand_id
1 'polypeptide(L)'
;MQHCQQAIYVTDNHCADCGEKLNEKPQLLSVEDIHPGVLDKLKKISPDAQMLTGIIKSMFYYKRQYKNANDNMLYGFWWLEVEDKNGVMHQFNIDAEKEILADLKKGDTITVFQPTQLFLTHKIATKEAKRKVLNNDFYPIVTAHFASSQRRSWDSAVNDKYQGSTGLWFIISLVMMIGLLCFTELEFLHATLLTLPVLIGILFMEIRRNKKEKLKKYTFYNYAKEVAEQILSTSKHQLGYDRLSRAHTNADIMCSGCQKRISSEALHCYECGEKQPHNTSDSPEKTAHLSSNNEHVAHVTKPSSIAELETELMREFSSEYNNTYTHKNILGRNESGKIFHQTMLGKVIDKSQDAKSSQSERTVTRTYTTETYRGGVHVDTNETVHTDTYRNRHTSLSGELTLSTASGKIYTLNASEDIIGSVDLGDWIFYAYSNLETTHYNERYREYCHNITKQLNYQSSSVTEFSMSKGVGLTILLGIIAAACTAYFEPRDYFRAMKEFLPANTLWQLEQYPFILDNIHFFPIALFCLFILLVAPIATIYAMINSSRLGRSVSKLKKMISKFQREYESVAQRINKLN
;
A
#
# COMPACT_ATOMS: atom_id res chain seq x y z
N MET A 1 21.55 -13.49 -30.70
CA MET A 1 21.02 -13.49 -32.07
C MET A 1 21.06 -12.08 -32.65
N GLN A 2 21.61 -11.92 -33.84
CA GLN A 2 21.67 -10.65 -34.57
C GLN A 2 21.25 -10.91 -36.02
N HIS A 3 20.58 -9.95 -36.64
CA HIS A 3 20.32 -9.94 -38.08
C HIS A 3 20.79 -8.60 -38.62
N CYS A 4 21.55 -8.63 -39.72
CA CYS A 4 22.36 -7.49 -40.16
C CYS A 4 23.30 -7.01 -39.04
N GLN A 5 23.12 -5.79 -38.52
CA GLN A 5 23.96 -5.22 -37.46
C GLN A 5 23.21 -5.04 -36.12
N GLN A 6 21.90 -5.32 -36.08
CA GLN A 6 21.09 -5.14 -34.87
C GLN A 6 20.75 -6.43 -34.12
N ALA A 7 20.62 -6.30 -32.80
CA ALA A 7 20.06 -7.35 -31.96
C ALA A 7 18.58 -7.56 -32.28
N ILE A 8 18.18 -8.82 -32.39
CA ILE A 8 16.79 -9.23 -32.57
C ILE A 8 16.14 -9.42 -31.20
N TYR A 9 14.93 -8.91 -31.04
CA TYR A 9 14.09 -9.09 -29.86
C TYR A 9 12.95 -10.07 -30.15
N VAL A 10 12.40 -10.71 -29.10
CA VAL A 10 11.30 -11.67 -29.22
C VAL A 10 10.05 -11.04 -29.86
N THR A 11 9.80 -9.78 -29.54
CA THR A 11 8.66 -9.03 -30.09
C THR A 11 8.85 -8.54 -31.53
N ASP A 12 10.07 -8.53 -32.06
CA ASP A 12 10.34 -8.01 -33.40
C ASP A 12 9.73 -8.94 -34.48
N ASN A 13 9.01 -8.38 -35.44
CA ASN A 13 8.45 -9.10 -36.59
C ASN A 13 9.28 -8.91 -37.86
N HIS A 14 9.92 -7.74 -37.97
CA HIS A 14 10.76 -7.36 -39.10
C HIS A 14 12.11 -6.85 -38.60
N CYS A 15 13.14 -6.95 -39.43
CA CYS A 15 14.45 -6.37 -39.14
C CYS A 15 14.39 -4.84 -39.23
N ALA A 16 14.94 -4.16 -38.22
CA ALA A 16 15.02 -2.70 -38.19
C ALA A 16 15.97 -2.10 -39.25
N ASP A 17 16.90 -2.88 -39.81
CA ASP A 17 17.87 -2.41 -40.81
C ASP A 17 17.37 -2.62 -42.24
N CYS A 18 16.95 -3.85 -42.60
CA CYS A 18 16.58 -4.23 -43.97
C CYS A 18 15.06 -4.35 -44.22
N GLY A 19 14.22 -4.32 -43.18
CA GLY A 19 12.77 -4.46 -43.31
C GLY A 19 12.28 -5.89 -43.56
N GLU A 20 13.17 -6.88 -43.70
CA GLU A 20 12.80 -8.27 -43.93
C GLU A 20 12.08 -8.89 -42.73
N LYS A 21 11.14 -9.80 -42.99
CA LYS A 21 10.41 -10.53 -41.96
C LYS A 21 11.34 -11.54 -41.27
N LEU A 22 11.34 -11.50 -39.94
CA LEU A 22 12.19 -12.37 -39.13
C LEU A 22 11.54 -13.74 -38.95
N ASN A 23 12.17 -14.78 -39.52
CA ASN A 23 11.69 -16.16 -39.42
C ASN A 23 12.19 -16.87 -38.14
N GLU A 24 13.35 -16.47 -37.62
CA GLU A 24 13.91 -16.99 -36.38
C GLU A 24 13.95 -15.91 -35.31
N LYS A 25 13.40 -16.23 -34.13
CA LYS A 25 13.32 -15.32 -32.98
C LYS A 25 14.04 -15.92 -31.77
N PRO A 26 14.57 -15.08 -30.85
CA PRO A 26 15.11 -15.56 -29.59
C PRO A 26 14.04 -16.36 -28.83
N GLN A 27 14.45 -17.47 -28.20
CA GLN A 27 13.56 -18.27 -27.35
C GLN A 27 13.75 -17.90 -25.88
N LEU A 28 12.64 -17.81 -25.16
CA LEU A 28 12.63 -17.63 -23.71
C LEU A 28 12.74 -18.99 -23.03
N LEU A 29 13.57 -19.08 -22.00
CA LEU A 29 13.82 -20.30 -21.24
C LEU A 29 13.34 -20.17 -19.80
N SER A 30 12.89 -21.27 -19.21
CA SER A 30 12.69 -21.40 -17.78
C SER A 30 13.95 -21.94 -17.11
N VAL A 31 14.03 -21.83 -15.78
CA VAL A 31 15.15 -22.44 -15.04
C VAL A 31 15.17 -23.97 -15.20
N GLU A 32 14.02 -24.62 -15.38
CA GLU A 32 13.95 -26.06 -15.64
C GLU A 32 14.56 -26.46 -17.00
N ASP A 33 14.52 -25.55 -17.99
CA ASP A 33 15.16 -25.79 -19.30
C ASP A 33 16.69 -25.71 -19.21
N ILE A 34 17.21 -24.82 -18.35
CA ILE A 34 18.65 -24.63 -18.14
C ILE A 34 19.23 -25.72 -17.24
N HIS A 35 18.51 -26.07 -16.18
CA HIS A 35 18.88 -27.08 -15.20
C HIS A 35 17.84 -28.21 -15.16
N PRO A 36 17.88 -29.14 -16.13
CA PRO A 36 16.94 -30.25 -16.18
C PRO A 36 17.07 -31.12 -14.93
N GLY A 37 15.94 -31.46 -14.32
CA GLY A 37 15.89 -32.29 -13.11
C GLY A 37 16.22 -31.55 -11.81
N VAL A 38 16.28 -30.22 -11.81
CA VAL A 38 16.52 -29.41 -10.59
C VAL A 38 15.56 -29.77 -9.44
N LEU A 39 14.30 -30.09 -9.75
CA LEU A 39 13.29 -30.46 -8.76
C LEU A 39 13.28 -31.96 -8.38
N ASP A 40 14.03 -32.83 -9.05
CA ASP A 40 13.85 -34.29 -8.94
C ASP A 40 14.10 -34.81 -7.52
N LYS A 41 15.15 -34.33 -6.86
CA LYS A 41 15.46 -34.71 -5.47
C LYS A 41 14.36 -34.27 -4.50
N LEU A 42 13.79 -33.08 -4.74
CA LEU A 42 12.76 -32.51 -3.89
C LEU A 42 11.40 -33.17 -4.13
N LYS A 43 11.03 -33.44 -5.38
CA LYS A 43 9.79 -34.12 -5.76
C LYS A 43 9.65 -35.51 -5.16
N LYS A 44 10.76 -36.18 -4.83
CA LYS A 44 10.75 -37.44 -4.06
C LYS A 44 10.21 -37.28 -2.63
N ILE A 45 10.35 -36.11 -2.03
CA ILE A 45 9.87 -35.80 -0.66
C ILE A 45 8.55 -35.03 -0.71
N SER A 46 8.43 -34.08 -1.64
CA SER A 46 7.29 -33.18 -1.82
C SER A 46 6.87 -33.18 -3.30
N PRO A 47 5.95 -34.06 -3.71
CA PRO A 47 5.51 -34.19 -5.11
C PRO A 47 4.94 -32.89 -5.68
N ASP A 48 4.36 -32.05 -4.83
CA ASP A 48 3.72 -30.78 -5.19
C ASP A 48 4.73 -29.63 -5.35
N ALA A 49 6.04 -29.90 -5.31
CA ALA A 49 7.05 -28.88 -5.53
C ALA A 49 6.96 -28.33 -6.97
N GLN A 50 6.80 -27.01 -7.07
CA GLN A 50 6.61 -26.30 -8.33
C GLN A 50 7.53 -25.09 -8.43
N MET A 51 7.91 -24.76 -9.65
CA MET A 51 8.62 -23.52 -9.94
C MET A 51 8.10 -22.90 -11.23
N LEU A 52 8.20 -21.59 -11.31
CA LEU A 52 7.73 -20.83 -12.46
C LEU A 52 8.70 -19.69 -12.73
N THR A 53 9.09 -19.53 -13.99
CA THR A 53 9.87 -18.37 -14.46
C THR A 53 9.03 -17.57 -15.45
N GLY A 54 9.00 -16.25 -15.28
CA GLY A 54 8.20 -15.39 -16.14
C GLY A 54 8.38 -13.91 -15.86
N ILE A 55 7.53 -13.11 -16.49
CA ILE A 55 7.58 -11.64 -16.47
C ILE A 55 6.34 -11.10 -15.76
N ILE A 56 6.55 -10.16 -14.86
CA ILE A 56 5.46 -9.51 -14.14
C ILE A 56 4.68 -8.60 -15.09
N LYS A 57 3.40 -8.88 -15.27
CA LYS A 57 2.47 -8.04 -16.04
C LYS A 57 1.68 -7.08 -15.15
N SER A 58 1.35 -7.51 -13.95
CA SER A 58 0.60 -6.72 -12.99
C SER A 58 1.05 -7.02 -11.57
N MET A 59 1.04 -5.99 -10.73
CA MET A 59 1.26 -6.08 -9.29
C MET A 59 0.13 -5.36 -8.58
N PHE A 60 -0.36 -5.94 -7.49
CA PHE A 60 -1.37 -5.30 -6.66
C PHE A 60 -1.12 -5.57 -5.19
N TYR A 61 -0.89 -4.50 -4.43
CA TYR A 61 -0.71 -4.60 -2.98
C TYR A 61 -2.06 -4.76 -2.29
N TYR A 62 -2.11 -5.69 -1.33
CA TYR A 62 -3.28 -5.84 -0.48
C TYR A 62 -2.91 -6.37 0.90
N LYS A 63 -3.89 -6.32 1.82
CA LYS A 63 -3.70 -6.77 3.20
C LYS A 63 -4.64 -7.90 3.58
N ARG A 64 -4.15 -8.82 4.42
CA ARG A 64 -4.97 -9.82 5.09
C ARG A 64 -4.96 -9.60 6.60
N GLN A 65 -6.11 -9.82 7.22
CA GLN A 65 -6.33 -9.63 8.64
C GLN A 65 -6.62 -10.97 9.32
N TYR A 66 -5.91 -11.21 10.42
CA TYR A 66 -6.25 -12.19 11.42
C TYR A 66 -6.74 -11.46 12.66
N LYS A 67 -8.01 -11.66 13.02
CA LYS A 67 -8.62 -11.04 14.19
C LYS A 67 -9.24 -12.10 15.08
N ASN A 68 -8.81 -12.14 16.34
CA ASN A 68 -9.42 -12.92 17.41
C ASN A 68 -9.63 -12.01 18.64
N ALA A 69 -10.13 -12.54 19.77
CA ALA A 69 -10.37 -11.76 20.99
C ALA A 69 -9.12 -11.00 21.48
N ASN A 70 -7.94 -11.63 21.34
CA ASN A 70 -6.68 -11.08 21.84
C ASN A 70 -5.76 -10.55 20.72
N ASP A 71 -5.97 -10.99 19.48
CA ASP A 71 -5.06 -10.71 18.38
C ASP A 71 -5.73 -9.87 17.29
N ASN A 72 -5.04 -8.84 16.82
CA ASN A 72 -5.38 -8.09 15.63
C ASN A 72 -4.13 -7.93 14.76
N MET A 73 -3.93 -8.85 13.83
CA MET A 73 -2.73 -8.95 13.01
C MET A 73 -3.04 -8.63 11.56
N LEU A 74 -2.35 -7.65 10.98
CA LEU A 74 -2.49 -7.23 9.60
C LEU A 74 -1.18 -7.53 8.83
N TYR A 75 -1.27 -8.31 7.76
CA TYR A 75 -0.14 -8.75 6.93
C TYR A 75 -0.29 -8.23 5.50
N GLY A 76 0.83 -7.80 4.91
CA GLY A 76 0.87 -7.21 3.56
C GLY A 76 1.34 -8.23 2.53
N PHE A 77 0.67 -8.28 1.38
CA PHE A 77 0.99 -9.20 0.30
C PHE A 77 0.92 -8.51 -1.06
N TRP A 78 1.74 -8.97 -1.99
CA TRP A 78 1.60 -8.65 -3.41
C TRP A 78 0.84 -9.78 -4.11
N TRP A 79 -0.21 -9.39 -4.82
CA TRP A 79 -0.85 -10.21 -5.84
C TRP A 79 -0.16 -9.96 -7.18
N LEU A 80 0.41 -11.02 -7.76
CA LEU A 80 1.16 -10.95 -9.00
C LEU A 80 0.46 -11.70 -10.12
N GLU A 81 0.52 -11.12 -11.32
CA GLU A 81 0.19 -11.78 -12.58
C GLU A 81 1.45 -11.89 -13.42
N VAL A 82 1.87 -13.12 -13.70
CA VAL A 82 3.15 -13.43 -14.34
C VAL A 82 2.91 -14.23 -15.60
N GLU A 83 3.47 -13.75 -16.71
CA GLU A 83 3.45 -14.46 -18.00
C GLU A 83 4.67 -15.36 -18.12
N ASP A 84 4.47 -16.64 -18.39
CA ASP A 84 5.56 -17.59 -18.63
C ASP A 84 6.11 -17.54 -20.07
N LYS A 85 7.11 -18.38 -20.36
CA LYS A 85 7.70 -18.48 -21.71
C LYS A 85 6.72 -18.86 -22.82
N ASN A 86 5.59 -19.50 -22.47
CA ASN A 86 4.58 -19.98 -23.42
C ASN A 86 3.42 -18.97 -23.58
N GLY A 87 3.47 -17.83 -22.88
CA GLY A 87 2.37 -16.84 -22.87
C GLY A 87 1.23 -17.20 -21.93
N VAL A 88 1.40 -18.17 -21.03
CA VAL A 88 0.37 -18.54 -20.04
C VAL A 88 0.49 -17.60 -18.84
N MET A 89 -0.65 -17.05 -18.43
CA MET A 89 -0.75 -16.17 -17.27
C MET A 89 -0.95 -16.98 -16.00
N HIS A 90 -0.03 -16.81 -15.05
CA HIS A 90 -0.08 -17.40 -13.72
C HIS A 90 -0.34 -16.32 -12.68
N GLN A 91 -1.16 -16.64 -11.67
CA GLN A 91 -1.55 -15.69 -10.65
C GLN A 91 -1.29 -16.26 -9.26
N PHE A 92 -0.62 -15.51 -8.39
CA PHE A 92 -0.27 -15.98 -7.06
C PHE A 92 0.12 -14.84 -6.10
N ASN A 93 0.32 -15.20 -4.84
CA ASN A 93 0.64 -14.27 -3.76
C ASN A 93 2.09 -14.42 -3.30
N ILE A 94 2.74 -13.30 -3.01
CA ILE A 94 4.05 -13.23 -2.37
C ILE A 94 4.02 -12.26 -1.19
N ASP A 95 4.91 -12.44 -0.22
CA ASP A 95 5.01 -11.57 0.96
C ASP A 95 5.49 -10.17 0.55
N ALA A 96 4.79 -9.11 0.94
CA ALA A 96 5.22 -7.75 0.58
C ALA A 96 6.34 -7.20 1.46
N GLU A 97 6.58 -7.80 2.64
CA GLU A 97 7.45 -7.24 3.68
C GLU A 97 8.94 -7.61 3.51
N LYS A 98 9.31 -8.32 2.44
CA LYS A 98 10.71 -8.67 2.17
C LYS A 98 11.38 -7.52 1.42
N GLU A 99 12.54 -7.09 1.91
CA GLU A 99 13.32 -5.95 1.36
C GLU A 99 13.56 -6.05 -0.15
N ILE A 100 13.93 -7.23 -0.65
CA ILE A 100 14.13 -7.43 -2.09
C ILE A 100 12.89 -7.12 -2.96
N LEU A 101 11.69 -7.28 -2.40
CA LEU A 101 10.44 -7.06 -3.11
C LEU A 101 10.04 -5.58 -3.15
N ALA A 102 10.76 -4.72 -2.43
CA ALA A 102 10.69 -3.27 -2.57
C ALA A 102 11.02 -2.84 -4.01
N ASP A 103 12.09 -3.40 -4.57
CA ASP A 103 12.63 -3.05 -5.89
C ASP A 103 11.86 -3.68 -7.05
N LEU A 104 10.86 -4.52 -6.77
CA LEU A 104 10.18 -5.31 -7.79
C LEU A 104 9.16 -4.45 -8.57
N LYS A 105 9.24 -4.49 -9.91
CA LYS A 105 8.43 -3.67 -10.81
C LYS A 105 7.80 -4.51 -11.91
N LYS A 106 6.74 -3.97 -12.51
CA LYS A 106 6.16 -4.51 -13.75
C LYS A 106 7.24 -4.57 -14.84
N GLY A 107 7.31 -5.69 -15.55
CA GLY A 107 8.32 -5.97 -16.56
C GLY A 107 9.57 -6.68 -16.02
N ASP A 108 9.74 -6.79 -14.71
CA ASP A 108 10.83 -7.58 -14.14
C ASP A 108 10.62 -9.07 -14.37
N THR A 109 11.74 -9.76 -14.55
CA THR A 109 11.79 -11.21 -14.68
C THR A 109 11.96 -11.83 -13.31
N ILE A 110 11.08 -12.75 -12.94
CA ILE A 110 11.16 -13.46 -11.66
C ILE A 110 11.13 -14.97 -11.87
N THR A 111 11.73 -15.69 -10.93
CA THR A 111 11.49 -17.11 -10.73
C THR A 111 10.92 -17.31 -9.35
N VAL A 112 9.72 -17.86 -9.28
CA VAL A 112 9.06 -18.21 -8.03
C VAL A 112 9.15 -19.70 -7.81
N PHE A 113 9.38 -20.08 -6.55
CA PHE A 113 9.61 -21.46 -6.17
C PHE A 113 8.77 -21.79 -4.94
N GLN A 114 7.96 -22.83 -5.09
CA GLN A 114 7.08 -23.36 -4.06
C GLN A 114 7.54 -24.80 -3.74
N PRO A 115 8.33 -25.00 -2.67
CA PRO A 115 8.85 -26.33 -2.32
C PRO A 115 7.76 -27.27 -1.78
N THR A 116 6.66 -26.71 -1.27
CA THR A 116 5.44 -27.41 -0.85
C THR A 116 4.26 -26.49 -1.09
N GLN A 117 3.09 -27.06 -1.38
CA GLN A 117 1.89 -26.26 -1.59
C GLN A 117 1.52 -25.47 -0.33
N LEU A 118 1.46 -24.14 -0.45
CA LEU A 118 1.14 -23.21 0.63
C LEU A 118 -0.01 -22.30 0.20
N PHE A 119 -0.93 -22.04 1.13
CA PHE A 119 -2.07 -21.16 0.90
C PHE A 119 -2.20 -20.14 2.02
N LEU A 120 -2.59 -18.92 1.66
CA LEU A 120 -2.93 -17.87 2.62
C LEU A 120 -4.33 -18.12 3.22
N THR A 121 -4.38 -18.35 4.52
CA THR A 121 -5.63 -18.68 5.25
C THR A 121 -6.31 -17.46 5.86
N HIS A 122 -5.59 -16.36 6.08
CA HIS A 122 -6.13 -15.15 6.67
C HIS A 122 -7.11 -14.43 5.73
N LYS A 123 -8.10 -13.74 6.30
CA LYS A 123 -9.16 -13.06 5.53
C LYS A 123 -8.62 -11.80 4.87
N ILE A 124 -9.04 -11.53 3.62
CA ILE A 124 -8.72 -10.28 2.94
C ILE A 124 -9.41 -9.11 3.67
N ALA A 125 -8.64 -8.06 3.99
CA ALA A 125 -9.09 -6.94 4.80
C ALA A 125 -10.03 -5.98 4.05
N THR A 126 -9.69 -5.61 2.81
CA THR A 126 -10.44 -4.60 2.03
C THR A 126 -11.42 -5.24 1.04
N LYS A 127 -12.54 -4.56 0.77
CA LYS A 127 -13.56 -5.04 -0.18
C LYS A 127 -13.05 -5.05 -1.63
N GLU A 128 -12.23 -4.07 -2.01
CA GLU A 128 -11.63 -3.98 -3.34
C GLU A 128 -10.70 -5.16 -3.62
N ALA A 129 -9.84 -5.51 -2.67
CA ALA A 129 -8.93 -6.64 -2.82
C ALA A 129 -9.69 -7.97 -2.97
N LYS A 130 -10.85 -8.14 -2.33
CA LYS A 130 -11.69 -9.34 -2.50
C LYS A 130 -12.23 -9.53 -3.92
N ARG A 131 -12.33 -8.45 -4.70
CA ARG A 131 -12.78 -8.52 -6.10
C ARG A 131 -11.64 -8.83 -7.07
N LYS A 132 -10.40 -8.53 -6.68
CA LYS A 132 -9.22 -8.63 -7.55
C LYS A 132 -8.37 -9.88 -7.29
N VAL A 133 -8.24 -10.30 -6.03
CA VAL A 133 -7.46 -11.48 -5.64
C VAL A 133 -8.32 -12.73 -5.84
N LEU A 134 -7.94 -13.58 -6.79
CA LEU A 134 -8.74 -14.72 -7.23
C LEU A 134 -8.38 -16.04 -6.55
N ASN A 135 -7.15 -16.20 -6.07
CA ASN A 135 -6.70 -17.41 -5.37
C ASN A 135 -5.86 -17.08 -4.11
N ASN A 136 -5.57 -18.12 -3.33
CA ASN A 136 -4.81 -18.02 -2.09
C ASN A 136 -3.40 -18.62 -2.21
N ASP A 137 -2.96 -18.95 -3.42
CA ASP A 137 -1.70 -19.67 -3.65
C ASP A 137 -0.53 -18.79 -3.24
N PHE A 138 0.36 -19.33 -2.39
CA PHE A 138 1.46 -18.58 -1.81
C PHE A 138 2.81 -19.15 -2.24
N TYR A 139 3.66 -18.29 -2.80
CA TYR A 139 5.02 -18.64 -3.21
C TYR A 139 6.01 -18.08 -2.18
N PRO A 140 6.65 -18.94 -1.37
CA PRO A 140 7.50 -18.50 -0.26
C PRO A 140 8.90 -18.05 -0.68
N ILE A 141 9.37 -18.46 -1.87
CA ILE A 141 10.72 -18.15 -2.36
C ILE A 141 10.58 -17.47 -3.72
N VAL A 142 11.07 -16.23 -3.81
CA VAL A 142 11.03 -15.42 -5.03
C VAL A 142 12.46 -15.00 -5.36
N THR A 143 12.91 -15.27 -6.57
CA THR A 143 14.18 -14.78 -7.09
C THR A 143 13.91 -13.75 -8.18
N ALA A 144 14.39 -12.53 -7.98
CA ALA A 144 14.31 -11.46 -8.96
C ALA A 144 15.60 -11.43 -9.79
N HIS A 145 15.44 -11.46 -11.11
CA HIS A 145 16.54 -11.50 -12.08
C HIS A 145 16.75 -10.11 -12.69
N PHE A 146 17.52 -9.26 -12.00
CA PHE A 146 17.89 -7.94 -12.53
C PHE A 146 18.99 -8.06 -13.58
N ALA A 147 19.25 -6.96 -14.30
CA ALA A 147 20.26 -6.93 -15.35
C ALA A 147 21.68 -7.24 -14.84
N SER A 148 22.03 -6.77 -13.64
CA SER A 148 23.38 -6.87 -13.08
C SER A 148 23.51 -7.81 -11.87
N SER A 149 22.40 -8.19 -11.23
CA SER A 149 22.43 -9.04 -10.04
C SER A 149 21.14 -9.84 -9.89
N GLN A 150 21.25 -11.02 -9.29
CA GLN A 150 20.11 -11.81 -8.87
C GLN A 150 19.98 -11.67 -7.36
N ARG A 151 18.76 -11.48 -6.89
CA ARG A 151 18.46 -11.42 -5.46
C ARG A 151 17.36 -12.41 -5.16
N ARG A 152 17.33 -12.96 -3.94
CA ARG A 152 16.28 -13.89 -3.48
C ARG A 152 15.60 -13.44 -2.19
N SER A 153 14.28 -13.59 -2.14
CA SER A 153 13.48 -13.57 -0.91
C SER A 153 13.28 -14.99 -0.37
N TRP A 154 13.28 -15.13 0.95
CA TRP A 154 13.05 -16.41 1.62
C TRP A 154 12.04 -16.23 2.75
N ASP A 155 10.89 -16.87 2.63
CA ASP A 155 9.86 -16.79 3.67
C ASP A 155 10.12 -17.74 4.85
N SER A 156 9.70 -17.30 6.04
CA SER A 156 9.89 -18.05 7.28
C SER A 156 9.03 -19.33 7.36
N ALA A 157 8.01 -19.46 6.51
CA ALA A 157 7.24 -20.70 6.34
C ALA A 157 8.13 -21.89 5.90
N VAL A 158 9.21 -21.62 5.17
CA VAL A 158 10.21 -22.64 4.79
C VAL A 158 11.37 -22.56 5.77
N ASN A 159 11.30 -23.35 6.84
CA ASN A 159 12.32 -23.39 7.88
C ASN A 159 12.77 -24.83 8.21
N ASP A 160 13.90 -24.91 8.91
CA ASP A 160 14.50 -26.14 9.43
C ASP A 160 14.02 -26.48 10.85
N LYS A 161 13.21 -25.61 11.47
CA LYS A 161 12.77 -25.76 12.85
C LYS A 161 11.72 -26.85 12.96
N TYR A 162 12.04 -27.86 13.75
CA TYR A 162 11.13 -28.93 14.13
C TYR A 162 10.66 -28.75 15.58
N GLN A 163 9.37 -28.52 15.78
CA GLN A 163 8.74 -28.58 17.10
C GLN A 163 8.20 -30.00 17.31
N GLY A 164 8.91 -30.78 18.14
CA GLY A 164 8.44 -32.12 18.52
C GLY A 164 7.35 -32.04 19.58
N SER A 165 6.38 -32.95 19.53
CA SER A 165 5.36 -33.11 20.56
C SER A 165 5.73 -34.25 21.50
N THR A 166 6.31 -33.97 22.67
CA THR A 166 6.63 -35.01 23.66
C THR A 166 5.58 -35.12 24.78
N GLY A 167 4.72 -34.11 24.96
CA GLY A 167 3.81 -34.04 26.11
C GLY A 167 2.64 -35.04 26.08
N LEU A 168 2.11 -35.36 24.90
CA LEU A 168 0.89 -36.17 24.77
C LEU A 168 1.04 -37.59 25.35
N TRP A 169 2.22 -38.20 25.21
CA TRP A 169 2.48 -39.56 25.68
C TRP A 169 2.70 -39.66 27.18
N PHE A 170 3.30 -38.64 27.80
CA PHE A 170 3.36 -38.53 29.26
C PHE A 170 1.95 -38.46 29.86
N ILE A 171 1.06 -37.70 29.22
CA ILE A 171 -0.33 -37.54 29.67
C ILE A 171 -1.07 -38.88 29.56
N ILE A 172 -0.96 -39.59 28.43
CA ILE A 172 -1.61 -40.91 28.25
C ILE A 172 -1.12 -41.93 29.27
N SER A 173 0.19 -41.97 29.56
CA SER A 173 0.73 -42.87 30.57
C SER A 173 0.27 -42.52 31.99
N LEU A 174 0.16 -41.22 32.30
CA LEU A 174 -0.36 -40.76 33.59
C LEU A 174 -1.84 -41.14 33.75
N VAL A 175 -2.65 -40.97 32.71
CA VAL A 175 -4.07 -41.37 32.70
C VAL A 175 -4.22 -42.89 32.88
N MET A 176 -3.37 -43.70 32.24
CA MET A 176 -3.37 -45.16 32.41
C MET A 176 -2.98 -45.58 33.83
N MET A 177 -1.98 -44.92 34.43
CA MET A 177 -1.57 -45.18 35.81
C MET A 177 -2.69 -44.83 36.80
N ILE A 178 -3.33 -43.67 36.63
CA ILE A 178 -4.47 -43.25 37.44
C ILE A 178 -5.64 -44.23 37.27
N GLY A 179 -5.94 -44.65 36.04
CA GLY A 179 -6.97 -45.65 35.77
C GLY A 179 -6.71 -46.97 36.49
N LEU A 180 -5.48 -47.47 36.48
CA LEU A 180 -5.11 -48.68 37.23
C LEU A 180 -5.30 -48.48 38.74
N LEU A 181 -4.90 -47.34 39.30
CA LEU A 181 -5.06 -47.05 40.72
C LEU A 181 -6.53 -46.87 41.16
N CYS A 182 -7.39 -46.37 40.28
CA CYS A 182 -8.80 -46.11 40.61
C CYS A 182 -9.71 -47.33 40.38
N PHE A 183 -9.38 -48.20 39.42
CA PHE A 183 -10.25 -49.32 39.03
C PHE A 183 -9.74 -50.70 39.47
N THR A 184 -8.61 -50.76 40.19
CA THR A 184 -8.07 -52.00 40.76
C THR A 184 -7.55 -51.76 42.17
N GLU A 185 -7.51 -52.79 43.02
CA GLU A 185 -6.88 -52.73 44.35
C GLU A 185 -5.34 -52.86 44.29
N LEU A 186 -4.71 -52.40 43.20
CA LEU A 186 -3.26 -52.42 43.05
C LEU A 186 -2.64 -51.32 43.90
N GLU A 187 -1.69 -51.69 44.77
CA GLU A 187 -0.87 -50.71 45.47
C GLU A 187 -0.04 -49.87 44.48
N PHE A 188 0.28 -48.63 44.88
CA PHE A 188 1.01 -47.66 44.06
C PHE A 188 2.28 -48.24 43.41
N LEU A 189 3.07 -49.01 44.16
CA LEU A 189 4.31 -49.61 43.68
C LEU A 189 4.06 -50.60 42.52
N HIS A 190 3.02 -51.42 42.62
CA HIS A 190 2.68 -52.43 41.61
C HIS A 190 2.11 -51.78 40.33
N ALA A 191 1.24 -50.78 40.49
CA ALA A 191 0.72 -50.01 39.36
C ALA A 191 1.84 -49.24 38.61
N THR A 192 2.81 -48.71 39.35
CA THR A 192 3.97 -48.02 38.78
C THR A 192 4.89 -48.99 38.02
N LEU A 193 5.18 -50.16 38.60
CA LEU A 193 6.03 -51.18 37.96
C LEU A 193 5.41 -51.75 36.67
N LEU A 194 4.08 -51.84 36.59
CA LEU A 194 3.39 -52.31 35.39
C LEU A 194 3.36 -51.27 34.26
N THR A 195 3.26 -49.98 34.59
CA THR A 195 3.12 -48.89 33.61
C THR A 195 4.47 -48.37 33.09
N LEU A 196 5.53 -48.45 33.89
CA LEU A 196 6.85 -47.91 33.56
C LEU A 196 7.49 -48.51 32.28
N PRO A 197 7.48 -49.83 32.04
CA PRO A 197 8.05 -50.40 30.81
C PRO A 197 7.30 -49.95 29.55
N VAL A 198 5.97 -49.79 29.65
CA VAL A 198 5.12 -49.29 28.57
C VAL A 198 5.47 -47.83 28.26
N LEU A 199 5.62 -46.99 29.29
CA LEU A 199 6.06 -45.60 29.15
C LEU A 199 7.43 -45.50 28.47
N ILE A 200 8.42 -46.30 28.92
CA ILE A 200 9.77 -46.31 28.33
C ILE A 200 9.73 -46.74 26.85
N GLY A 201 8.96 -47.78 26.52
CA GLY A 201 8.80 -48.24 25.13
C GLY A 201 8.17 -47.17 24.23
N ILE A 202 7.14 -46.48 24.71
CA ILE A 202 6.48 -45.39 23.98
C ILE A 202 7.42 -44.18 23.82
N LEU A 203 8.14 -43.79 24.87
CA LEU A 203 9.14 -42.73 24.81
C LEU A 203 10.23 -43.04 23.78
N PHE A 204 10.70 -44.28 23.72
CA PHE A 204 11.70 -44.69 22.73
C PHE A 204 11.16 -44.63 21.29
N MET A 205 9.91 -45.07 21.08
CA MET A 205 9.23 -44.94 19.78
C MET A 205 9.05 -43.48 19.37
N GLU A 206 8.67 -42.61 20.32
CA GLU A 206 8.48 -41.18 20.06
C GLU A 206 9.81 -40.47 19.78
N ILE A 207 10.87 -40.76 20.53
CA ILE A 207 12.23 -40.25 20.24
C ILE A 207 12.65 -40.68 18.84
N ARG A 208 12.42 -41.94 18.45
CA ARG A 208 12.75 -42.45 17.12
C ARG A 208 11.92 -41.76 16.03
N ARG A 209 10.62 -41.57 16.26
CA ARG A 209 9.72 -40.83 15.37
C ARG A 209 10.18 -39.38 15.21
N ASN A 210 10.43 -38.68 16.31
CA ASN A 210 10.88 -37.28 16.32
C ASN A 210 12.24 -37.12 15.63
N LYS A 211 13.19 -38.06 15.83
CA LYS A 211 14.45 -38.09 15.08
C LYS A 211 14.21 -38.25 13.58
N LYS A 212 13.31 -39.16 13.17
CA LYS A 212 12.97 -39.40 11.76
C LYS A 212 12.30 -38.18 11.12
N GLU A 213 11.32 -37.58 11.79
CA GLU A 213 10.60 -36.40 11.30
C GLU A 213 11.49 -35.15 11.26
N LYS A 214 12.35 -34.96 12.27
CA LYS A 214 13.37 -33.91 12.26
C LYS A 214 14.32 -34.08 11.09
N LEU A 215 14.81 -35.30 10.84
CA LEU A 215 15.69 -35.58 9.71
C LEU A 215 14.99 -35.29 8.38
N LYS A 216 13.75 -35.75 8.19
CA LYS A 216 12.95 -35.45 6.99
C LYS A 216 12.80 -33.94 6.77
N LYS A 217 12.46 -33.18 7.81
CA LYS A 217 12.29 -31.72 7.73
C LYS A 217 13.60 -31.03 7.35
N TYR A 218 14.71 -31.46 7.95
CA TYR A 218 16.04 -30.96 7.64
C TYR A 218 16.47 -31.30 6.19
N THR A 219 16.24 -32.54 5.74
CA THR A 219 16.53 -32.93 4.35
C THR A 219 15.69 -32.16 3.33
N PHE A 220 14.40 -31.95 3.63
CA PHE A 220 13.52 -31.12 2.80
C PHE A 220 14.05 -29.69 2.69
N TYR A 221 14.43 -29.08 3.81
CA TYR A 221 14.98 -27.73 3.84
C TYR A 221 16.28 -27.63 3.03
N ASN A 222 17.19 -28.59 3.16
CA ASN A 222 18.45 -28.59 2.42
C ASN A 222 18.24 -28.73 0.90
N TYR A 223 17.34 -29.61 0.45
CA TYR A 223 17.03 -29.72 -0.98
C TYR A 223 16.33 -28.46 -1.51
N ALA A 224 15.41 -27.87 -0.74
CA ALA A 224 14.82 -26.59 -1.13
C ALA A 224 15.87 -25.47 -1.23
N LYS A 225 16.87 -25.46 -0.35
CA LYS A 225 17.99 -24.53 -0.39
C LYS A 225 18.89 -24.75 -1.62
N GLU A 226 19.23 -25.99 -1.93
CA GLU A 226 20.02 -26.36 -3.13
C GLU A 226 19.35 -25.88 -4.42
N VAL A 227 18.04 -26.15 -4.56
CA VAL A 227 17.23 -25.65 -5.70
C VAL A 227 17.27 -24.13 -5.76
N ALA A 228 17.04 -23.46 -4.63
CA ALA A 228 17.03 -22.00 -4.58
C ALA A 228 18.40 -21.36 -4.83
N GLU A 229 19.51 -22.07 -4.61
CA GLU A 229 20.86 -21.62 -4.97
C GLU A 229 21.11 -21.76 -6.47
N GLN A 230 20.62 -22.84 -7.10
CA GLN A 230 20.68 -22.99 -8.56
C GLN A 230 19.87 -21.90 -9.28
N ILE A 231 18.64 -21.62 -8.79
CA ILE A 231 17.83 -20.52 -9.31
C ILE A 231 18.59 -19.19 -9.22
N LEU A 232 19.24 -18.93 -8.08
CA LEU A 232 20.00 -17.69 -7.86
C LEU A 232 21.22 -17.56 -8.79
N SER A 233 21.83 -18.68 -9.17
CA SER A 233 22.96 -18.72 -10.10
C SER A 233 22.57 -18.49 -11.57
N THR A 234 21.28 -18.60 -11.90
CA THR A 234 20.77 -18.41 -13.25
C THR A 234 20.54 -16.93 -13.53
N SER A 235 21.16 -16.40 -14.57
CA SER A 235 21.06 -14.97 -14.94
C SER A 235 19.91 -14.67 -15.91
N LYS A 236 19.47 -13.41 -15.96
CA LYS A 236 18.45 -12.92 -16.91
C LYS A 236 18.83 -13.21 -18.37
N HIS A 237 20.12 -13.09 -18.72
CA HIS A 237 20.62 -13.36 -20.06
C HIS A 237 20.56 -14.84 -20.42
N GLN A 238 20.85 -15.75 -19.48
CA GLN A 238 20.71 -17.20 -19.73
C GLN A 238 19.26 -17.59 -19.97
N LEU A 239 18.31 -16.90 -19.35
CA LEU A 239 16.88 -17.12 -19.55
C LEU A 239 16.32 -16.46 -20.85
N GLY A 240 17.10 -15.60 -21.51
CA GLY A 240 16.72 -14.90 -22.75
C GLY A 240 15.77 -13.70 -22.57
N TYR A 241 15.40 -13.35 -21.34
CA TYR A 241 14.48 -12.23 -21.05
C TYR A 241 15.12 -10.84 -21.19
N ASP A 242 16.44 -10.75 -21.35
CA ASP A 242 17.14 -9.52 -21.72
C ASP A 242 16.77 -9.03 -23.13
N ARG A 243 16.30 -9.95 -23.99
CA ARG A 243 15.89 -9.67 -25.39
C ARG A 243 14.40 -9.78 -25.62
N LEU A 244 13.59 -9.64 -24.57
CA LEU A 244 12.13 -9.71 -24.72
C LEU A 244 11.60 -8.64 -25.69
N SER A 245 11.88 -7.37 -25.36
CA SER A 245 11.41 -6.21 -26.10
C SER A 245 12.46 -5.11 -26.08
N ARG A 246 12.47 -4.27 -27.13
CA ARG A 246 13.35 -3.11 -27.20
C ARG A 246 13.08 -2.16 -26.04
N ALA A 247 14.14 -1.62 -25.45
CA ALA A 247 14.01 -0.57 -24.44
C ALA A 247 13.52 0.72 -25.10
N HIS A 248 12.50 1.33 -24.52
CA HIS A 248 11.94 2.58 -25.01
C HIS A 248 12.81 3.77 -24.58
N THR A 249 13.08 4.68 -25.52
CA THR A 249 13.87 5.89 -25.25
C THR A 249 13.08 7.15 -25.60
N ASN A 250 13.42 8.28 -24.98
CA ASN A 250 12.74 9.56 -25.25
C ASN A 250 12.93 10.07 -26.69
N ALA A 251 13.96 9.56 -27.39
CA ALA A 251 14.23 9.88 -28.79
C ALA A 251 13.35 9.09 -29.75
N ASP A 252 12.66 8.04 -29.28
CA ASP A 252 11.78 7.22 -30.11
C ASP A 252 10.74 8.06 -30.86
N ILE A 253 10.34 7.58 -32.04
CA ILE A 253 9.38 8.20 -32.94
C ILE A 253 8.20 7.28 -33.20
N MET A 254 7.11 7.83 -33.74
CA MET A 254 6.01 7.03 -34.27
C MET A 254 6.32 6.57 -35.69
N CYS A 255 6.12 5.27 -35.94
CA CYS A 255 6.22 4.71 -37.29
C CYS A 255 5.22 5.39 -38.23
N SER A 256 5.70 5.86 -39.39
CA SER A 256 4.87 6.46 -40.43
C SER A 256 3.72 5.55 -40.91
N GLY A 257 3.99 4.24 -41.04
CA GLY A 257 3.02 3.27 -41.55
C GLY A 257 2.00 2.80 -40.51
N CYS A 258 2.47 2.22 -39.39
CA CYS A 258 1.59 1.57 -38.41
C CYS A 258 1.35 2.39 -37.13
N GLN A 259 1.95 3.57 -37.00
CA GLN A 259 1.81 4.46 -35.83
C GLN A 259 2.22 3.82 -34.50
N LYS A 260 3.02 2.75 -34.53
CA LYS A 260 3.66 2.18 -33.34
C LYS A 260 4.97 2.89 -33.04
N ARG A 261 5.30 2.98 -31.74
CA ARG A 261 6.58 3.47 -31.25
C ARG A 261 7.75 2.63 -31.75
N ILE A 262 8.76 3.29 -32.30
CA ILE A 262 10.02 2.70 -32.76
C ILE A 262 11.21 3.58 -32.39
N SER A 263 12.41 3.00 -32.31
CA SER A 263 13.65 3.76 -32.13
C SER A 263 13.84 4.75 -33.29
N SER A 264 14.31 5.97 -32.98
CA SER A 264 14.68 6.97 -33.99
C SER A 264 15.78 6.49 -34.94
N GLU A 265 16.58 5.52 -34.52
CA GLU A 265 17.68 4.97 -35.32
C GLU A 265 17.21 3.86 -36.27
N ALA A 266 15.99 3.35 -36.11
CA ALA A 266 15.47 2.27 -36.94
C ALA A 266 15.21 2.75 -38.38
N LEU A 267 15.84 2.10 -39.36
CA LEU A 267 15.64 2.39 -40.79
C LEU A 267 14.28 1.88 -41.27
N HIS A 268 13.82 0.76 -40.72
CA HIS A 268 12.54 0.14 -40.98
C HIS A 268 11.81 -0.13 -39.67
N CYS A 269 10.49 -0.11 -39.72
CA CYS A 269 9.67 -0.44 -38.56
C CYS A 269 9.78 -1.95 -38.25
N TYR A 270 10.27 -2.30 -37.06
CA TYR A 270 10.37 -3.71 -36.63
C TYR A 270 9.00 -4.40 -36.42
N GLU A 271 7.91 -3.65 -36.53
CA GLU A 271 6.53 -4.17 -36.43
C GLU A 271 5.90 -4.41 -37.80
N CYS A 272 5.94 -3.43 -38.72
CA CYS A 272 5.27 -3.51 -40.02
C CYS A 272 6.20 -3.52 -41.25
N GLY A 273 7.51 -3.40 -41.07
CA GLY A 273 8.50 -3.39 -42.16
C GLY A 273 8.63 -2.08 -42.94
N GLU A 274 7.78 -1.08 -42.65
CA GLU A 274 7.76 0.20 -43.39
C GLU A 274 9.07 0.98 -43.22
N LYS A 275 9.61 1.50 -44.33
CA LYS A 275 10.82 2.32 -44.32
C LYS A 275 10.54 3.68 -43.68
N GLN A 276 11.38 4.05 -42.72
CA GLN A 276 11.24 5.31 -42.01
C GLN A 276 11.93 6.45 -42.78
N PRO A 277 11.33 7.65 -42.80
CA PRO A 277 11.98 8.83 -43.33
C PRO A 277 13.11 9.23 -42.39
N HIS A 278 14.31 8.68 -42.60
CA HIS A 278 15.50 9.13 -41.89
C HIS A 278 15.81 10.57 -42.30
N ASN A 279 16.18 11.40 -41.32
CA ASN A 279 16.78 12.69 -41.59
C ASN A 279 18.20 12.46 -42.15
N THR A 280 18.31 12.06 -43.41
CA THR A 280 19.53 12.34 -44.18
C THR A 280 19.61 13.85 -44.31
N SER A 281 20.33 14.46 -43.38
CA SER A 281 20.99 15.74 -43.59
C SER A 281 22.08 15.55 -44.64
N ASP A 282 21.66 15.31 -45.88
CA ASP A 282 22.50 15.45 -47.06
C ASP A 282 22.00 16.67 -47.84
N SER A 283 22.95 17.55 -48.14
CA SER A 283 22.83 18.84 -48.80
C SER A 283 21.77 18.90 -49.92
N PRO A 284 21.06 20.03 -50.08
CA PRO A 284 20.20 20.26 -51.22
C PRO A 284 21.07 20.57 -52.46
N GLU A 285 21.56 19.55 -53.14
CA GLU A 285 22.04 19.70 -54.51
C GLU A 285 21.04 19.11 -55.51
N LYS A 286 20.32 20.06 -56.12
CA LYS A 286 19.87 20.06 -57.52
C LYS A 286 19.26 18.75 -58.05
N THR A 287 17.94 18.79 -58.21
CA THR A 287 17.34 18.53 -59.54
C THR A 287 15.97 19.18 -59.62
N ALA A 288 15.95 20.38 -60.22
CA ALA A 288 14.72 20.95 -60.74
C ALA A 288 14.34 20.19 -62.01
N HIS A 289 13.25 19.44 -61.96
CA HIS A 289 12.46 19.17 -63.16
C HIS A 289 10.97 19.23 -62.82
N LEU A 290 10.29 20.10 -63.58
CA LEU A 290 8.85 20.34 -63.58
C LEU A 290 8.07 19.04 -63.67
N SER A 291 7.00 18.93 -62.87
CA SER A 291 5.70 18.42 -63.31
C SER A 291 4.60 18.87 -62.36
N SER A 292 3.67 19.63 -62.91
CA SER A 292 2.42 20.09 -62.31
C SER A 292 1.41 18.95 -62.15
N ASN A 293 0.52 19.12 -61.16
CA ASN A 293 -0.74 18.40 -60.90
C ASN A 293 -0.65 17.19 -59.95
N ASN A 294 -0.92 17.42 -58.66
CA ASN A 294 -2.13 16.92 -58.00
C ASN A 294 -2.24 17.49 -56.58
N GLU A 295 -3.44 17.97 -56.26
CA GLU A 295 -3.89 18.34 -54.92
C GLU A 295 -3.88 17.13 -53.98
N HIS A 296 -3.66 17.41 -52.69
CA HIS A 296 -3.54 16.47 -51.57
C HIS A 296 -2.26 15.62 -51.51
N VAL A 297 -1.13 16.29 -51.24
CA VAL A 297 0.03 15.64 -50.62
C VAL A 297 0.15 16.14 -49.20
N ALA A 298 0.11 15.18 -48.27
CA ALA A 298 0.26 15.36 -46.83
C ALA A 298 1.41 16.32 -46.50
N HIS A 299 1.13 17.29 -45.63
CA HIS A 299 2.17 18.02 -44.95
C HIS A 299 3.15 17.01 -44.35
N VAL A 300 4.39 16.99 -44.84
CA VAL A 300 5.50 16.27 -44.22
C VAL A 300 5.84 17.05 -42.95
N THR A 301 5.06 16.83 -41.90
CA THR A 301 5.42 17.20 -40.54
C THR A 301 6.61 16.35 -40.15
N LYS A 302 7.73 17.01 -39.85
CA LYS A 302 8.91 16.44 -39.18
C LYS A 302 8.43 15.44 -38.12
N PRO A 303 8.98 14.21 -38.04
CA PRO A 303 8.55 13.25 -37.02
C PRO A 303 8.79 13.88 -35.65
N SER A 304 7.71 14.26 -34.97
CA SER A 304 7.76 14.77 -33.61
C SER A 304 8.25 13.64 -32.72
N SER A 305 9.26 13.89 -31.90
CA SER A 305 9.71 12.89 -30.93
C SER A 305 8.57 12.55 -29.97
N ILE A 306 8.55 11.32 -29.45
CA ILE A 306 7.55 10.95 -28.45
C ILE A 306 7.64 11.84 -27.22
N ALA A 307 8.85 12.25 -26.83
CA ALA A 307 9.05 13.20 -25.74
C ALA A 307 8.34 14.55 -25.97
N GLU A 308 8.36 15.10 -27.19
CA GLU A 308 7.64 16.33 -27.52
C GLU A 308 6.12 16.15 -27.40
N LEU A 309 5.60 15.02 -27.90
CA LEU A 309 4.16 14.70 -27.82
C LEU A 309 3.70 14.48 -26.37
N GLU A 310 4.51 13.78 -25.57
CA GLU A 310 4.25 13.57 -24.14
C GLU A 310 4.27 14.91 -23.39
N THR A 311 5.26 15.75 -23.66
CA THR A 311 5.43 17.06 -23.01
C THR A 311 4.27 18.00 -23.30
N GLU A 312 3.79 18.04 -24.54
CA GLU A 312 2.65 18.88 -24.93
C GLU A 312 1.36 18.43 -24.25
N LEU A 313 1.13 17.12 -24.15
CA LEU A 313 -0.02 16.58 -23.41
C LEU A 313 0.06 16.92 -21.92
N MET A 314 1.24 16.80 -21.30
CA MET A 314 1.43 17.18 -19.90
C MET A 314 1.19 18.67 -19.67
N ARG A 315 1.64 19.52 -20.62
CA ARG A 315 1.52 20.99 -20.54
C ARG A 315 0.06 21.43 -20.54
N GLU A 316 -0.78 20.76 -21.32
CA GLU A 316 -2.21 21.05 -21.42
C GLU A 316 -2.96 20.94 -20.07
N PHE A 317 -2.52 20.04 -19.19
CA PHE A 317 -3.18 19.73 -17.91
C PHE A 317 -2.35 20.14 -16.67
N SER A 318 -1.28 20.90 -16.87
CA SER A 318 -0.44 21.43 -15.79
C SER A 318 -0.83 22.86 -15.43
N SER A 319 -1.02 23.13 -14.14
CA SER A 319 -1.30 24.48 -13.63
C SER A 319 -0.79 24.62 -12.21
N GLU A 320 -0.18 25.76 -11.90
CA GLU A 320 0.27 26.11 -10.56
C GLU A 320 -0.15 27.54 -10.22
N TYR A 321 -0.63 27.76 -8.99
CA TYR A 321 -0.95 29.10 -8.52
C TYR A 321 -0.98 29.18 -6.99
N ASN A 322 -0.75 30.38 -6.48
CA ASN A 322 -0.75 30.70 -5.06
C ASN A 322 -1.87 31.68 -4.72
N ASN A 323 -2.53 31.44 -3.58
CA ASN A 323 -3.52 32.36 -3.01
C ASN A 323 -3.12 32.74 -1.59
N THR A 324 -3.35 33.98 -1.20
CA THR A 324 -3.29 34.37 0.21
C THR A 324 -4.57 33.92 0.92
N TYR A 325 -4.42 33.43 2.15
CA TYR A 325 -5.52 32.94 2.97
C TYR A 325 -5.46 33.54 4.36
N THR A 326 -6.63 33.90 4.89
CA THR A 326 -6.77 34.30 6.29
C THR A 326 -7.95 33.57 6.90
N HIS A 327 -7.67 32.70 7.86
CA HIS A 327 -8.66 32.02 8.68
C HIS A 327 -9.16 32.95 9.78
N LYS A 328 -10.47 33.17 9.81
CA LYS A 328 -11.13 33.94 10.87
C LYS A 328 -11.39 33.05 12.08
N ASN A 329 -10.88 33.48 13.25
CA ASN A 329 -11.10 32.83 14.55
C ASN A 329 -11.96 33.75 15.43
N ILE A 330 -12.78 33.17 16.31
CA ILE A 330 -13.70 33.94 17.16
C ILE A 330 -13.02 34.35 18.47
N LEU A 331 -12.40 33.38 19.16
CA LEU A 331 -11.75 33.54 20.46
C LEU A 331 -10.21 33.50 20.35
N GLY A 332 -9.69 33.75 19.14
CA GLY A 332 -8.27 33.73 18.84
C GLY A 332 -7.92 34.73 17.75
N ARG A 333 -6.62 35.00 17.58
CA ARG A 333 -6.16 35.85 16.47
C ARG A 333 -6.44 35.16 15.14
N ASN A 334 -6.74 35.95 14.11
CA ASN A 334 -6.86 35.45 12.75
C ASN A 334 -5.52 34.85 12.32
N GLU A 335 -5.59 33.71 11.64
CA GLU A 335 -4.41 33.02 11.13
C GLU A 335 -4.22 33.39 9.66
N SER A 336 -3.07 33.94 9.29
CA SER A 336 -2.76 34.27 7.90
C SER A 336 -1.76 33.27 7.32
N GLY A 337 -1.91 32.95 6.04
CA GLY A 337 -1.09 31.96 5.36
C GLY A 337 -1.20 32.05 3.84
N LYS A 338 -0.64 31.05 3.16
CA LYS A 338 -0.72 30.87 1.71
C LYS A 338 -1.26 29.48 1.40
N ILE A 339 -2.02 29.38 0.32
CA ILE A 339 -2.45 28.11 -0.24
C ILE A 339 -1.81 27.98 -1.62
N PHE A 340 -0.96 26.97 -1.76
CA PHE A 340 -0.39 26.56 -3.03
C PHE A 340 -1.28 25.51 -3.66
N HIS A 341 -1.65 25.70 -4.92
CA HIS A 341 -2.45 24.77 -5.69
C HIS A 341 -1.67 24.31 -6.91
N GLN A 342 -1.67 23.00 -7.18
CA GLN A 342 -1.03 22.45 -8.37
C GLN A 342 -1.85 21.30 -8.96
N THR A 343 -2.04 21.34 -10.29
CA THR A 343 -2.41 20.18 -11.10
C THR A 343 -1.22 19.79 -11.96
N MET A 344 -1.03 18.48 -12.13
CA MET A 344 -0.06 17.94 -13.05
C MET A 344 -0.62 16.67 -13.69
N LEU A 345 -0.35 16.53 -14.98
CA LEU A 345 -0.38 15.24 -15.66
C LEU A 345 1.07 14.81 -15.80
N GLY A 346 1.39 13.61 -15.33
CA GLY A 346 2.76 13.11 -15.37
C GLY A 346 2.82 11.61 -15.61
N LYS A 347 3.94 11.17 -16.18
CA LYS A 347 4.27 9.75 -16.39
C LYS A 347 5.20 9.30 -15.29
N VAL A 348 4.94 8.13 -14.70
CA VAL A 348 5.76 7.56 -13.62
C VAL A 348 7.06 7.03 -14.21
N ILE A 349 8.18 7.67 -13.87
CA ILE A 349 9.52 7.29 -14.33
C ILE A 349 10.17 6.33 -13.34
N ASP A 350 10.03 6.63 -12.05
CA ASP A 350 10.58 5.82 -10.99
C ASP A 350 9.61 5.71 -9.82
N LYS A 351 9.82 4.62 -9.06
CA LYS A 351 9.01 4.21 -7.95
C LYS A 351 9.93 3.56 -6.93
N SER A 352 9.97 4.15 -5.75
CA SER A 352 10.58 3.58 -4.55
C SER A 352 9.46 3.23 -3.58
N GLN A 353 9.45 2.02 -3.05
CA GLN A 353 8.42 1.54 -2.13
C GLN A 353 9.06 0.69 -1.05
N ASP A 354 8.55 0.77 0.18
CA ASP A 354 9.00 -0.03 1.30
C ASP A 354 7.80 -0.39 2.18
N ALA A 355 7.68 -1.68 2.49
CA ALA A 355 6.61 -2.22 3.31
C ALA A 355 7.16 -2.54 4.70
N LYS A 356 6.74 -1.75 5.69
CA LYS A 356 7.18 -1.92 7.08
C LYS A 356 6.07 -2.51 7.93
N SER A 357 6.41 -3.55 8.70
CA SER A 357 5.54 -4.06 9.75
C SER A 357 5.93 -3.53 11.12
N SER A 358 4.92 -3.22 11.93
CA SER A 358 5.05 -2.87 13.34
C SER A 358 4.18 -3.80 14.17
N GLN A 359 4.71 -4.27 15.30
CA GLN A 359 4.02 -5.17 16.22
C GLN A 359 4.15 -4.61 17.64
N SER A 360 3.02 -4.53 18.33
CA SER A 360 2.96 -4.24 19.76
C SER A 360 2.28 -5.41 20.48
N GLU A 361 2.83 -5.75 21.65
CA GLU A 361 2.33 -6.82 22.49
C GLU A 361 2.05 -6.25 23.88
N ARG A 362 0.89 -6.60 24.44
CA ARG A 362 0.50 -6.23 25.80
C ARG A 362 0.06 -7.49 26.53
N THR A 363 0.83 -7.87 27.53
CA THR A 363 0.47 -8.97 28.44
C THR A 363 -0.29 -8.40 29.64
N VAL A 364 -1.47 -8.93 29.90
CA VAL A 364 -2.31 -8.59 31.06
C VAL A 364 -2.42 -9.84 31.92
N THR A 365 -1.88 -9.76 33.13
CA THR A 365 -2.04 -10.80 34.15
C THR A 365 -3.14 -10.37 35.11
N ARG A 366 -4.20 -11.18 35.23
CA ARG A 366 -5.28 -11.01 36.21
C ARG A 366 -5.15 -12.13 37.24
N THR A 367 -5.07 -11.75 38.50
CA THR A 367 -5.10 -12.69 39.63
C THR A 367 -6.50 -12.64 40.23
N TYR A 368 -7.20 -13.77 40.22
CA TYR A 368 -8.49 -13.93 40.89
C TYR A 368 -8.26 -14.62 42.22
N THR A 369 -8.54 -13.91 43.31
CA THR A 369 -8.44 -14.44 44.67
C THR A 369 -9.85 -14.82 45.13
N THR A 370 -10.10 -16.11 45.32
CA THR A 370 -11.37 -16.62 45.84
C THR A 370 -11.17 -17.04 47.29
N GLU A 371 -11.81 -16.31 48.20
CA GLU A 371 -11.78 -16.63 49.63
C GLU A 371 -13.01 -17.46 50.00
N THR A 372 -12.76 -18.61 50.62
CA THR A 372 -13.80 -19.55 51.04
C THR A 372 -13.99 -19.48 52.55
N TYR A 373 -15.24 -19.26 52.97
CA TYR A 373 -15.63 -19.16 54.38
C TYR A 373 -16.58 -20.31 54.75
N ARG A 374 -16.40 -20.88 55.95
CA ARG A 374 -17.27 -21.93 56.49
C ARG A 374 -17.70 -21.55 57.91
N GLY A 375 -18.99 -21.30 58.12
CA GLY A 375 -19.52 -20.87 59.42
C GLY A 375 -19.03 -19.47 59.86
N GLY A 376 -18.67 -18.59 58.93
CA GLY A 376 -18.15 -17.25 59.23
C GLY A 376 -16.65 -17.18 59.51
N VAL A 377 -15.95 -18.32 59.52
CA VAL A 377 -14.48 -18.39 59.65
C VAL A 377 -13.87 -18.58 58.27
N HIS A 378 -12.80 -17.82 57.98
CA HIS A 378 -11.99 -17.98 56.77
C HIS A 378 -11.32 -19.36 56.78
N VAL A 379 -11.43 -20.12 55.68
CA VAL A 379 -10.92 -21.50 55.58
C VAL A 379 -9.80 -21.63 54.57
N ASP A 380 -9.91 -20.97 53.42
CA ASP A 380 -8.95 -21.12 52.34
C ASP A 380 -9.02 -19.92 51.38
N THR A 381 -7.91 -19.65 50.71
CA THR A 381 -7.79 -18.63 49.66
C THR A 381 -7.17 -19.28 48.42
N ASN A 382 -7.97 -19.41 47.36
CA ASN A 382 -7.50 -19.94 46.08
C ASN A 382 -7.17 -18.79 45.13
N GLU A 383 -5.93 -18.75 44.65
CA GLU A 383 -5.49 -17.79 43.63
C GLU A 383 -5.45 -18.44 42.26
N THR A 384 -6.24 -17.93 41.33
CA THR A 384 -6.19 -18.34 39.92
C THR A 384 -5.57 -17.21 39.10
N VAL A 385 -4.42 -17.48 38.48
CA VAL A 385 -3.74 -16.52 37.60
C VAL A 385 -4.18 -16.75 36.15
N HIS A 386 -4.68 -15.72 35.50
CA HIS A 386 -4.95 -15.69 34.06
C HIS A 386 -4.05 -14.67 33.38
N THR A 387 -3.26 -15.15 32.42
CA THR A 387 -2.38 -14.30 31.62
C THR A 387 -2.90 -14.26 30.19
N ASP A 388 -3.42 -13.11 29.79
CA ASP A 388 -3.85 -12.84 28.42
C ASP A 388 -2.80 -11.99 27.70
N THR A 389 -2.32 -12.45 26.55
CA THR A 389 -1.43 -11.66 25.69
C THR A 389 -2.21 -11.09 24.53
N TYR A 390 -2.29 -9.77 24.46
CA TYR A 390 -2.90 -9.03 23.35
C TYR A 390 -1.84 -8.62 22.34
N ARG A 391 -2.00 -8.99 21.07
CA ARG A 391 -1.06 -8.64 20.00
C ARG A 391 -1.74 -7.79 18.96
N ASN A 392 -1.10 -6.67 18.61
CA ASN A 392 -1.54 -5.79 17.55
C ASN A 392 -0.39 -5.61 16.55
N ARG A 393 -0.61 -6.06 15.31
CA ARG A 393 0.35 -5.91 14.22
C ARG A 393 -0.26 -5.12 13.08
N HIS A 394 0.47 -4.14 12.60
CA HIS A 394 0.13 -3.35 11.43
C HIS A 394 1.24 -3.46 10.38
N THR A 395 0.87 -3.34 9.12
CA THR A 395 1.80 -3.26 7.99
C THR A 395 1.41 -2.04 7.17
N SER A 396 2.39 -1.24 6.78
CA SER A 396 2.20 0.00 6.03
C SER A 396 3.17 0.05 4.87
N LEU A 397 2.63 0.34 3.68
CA LEU A 397 3.43 0.62 2.49
C LEU A 397 3.65 2.13 2.37
N SER A 398 4.91 2.55 2.32
CA SER A 398 5.32 3.93 2.11
C SER A 398 6.26 4.01 0.92
N GLY A 399 6.27 5.12 0.20
CA GLY A 399 7.15 5.26 -0.95
C GLY A 399 7.08 6.61 -1.62
N GLU A 400 7.98 6.78 -2.59
CA GLU A 400 8.09 7.97 -3.40
C GLU A 400 7.85 7.61 -4.86
N LEU A 401 7.05 8.43 -5.53
CA LEU A 401 6.80 8.34 -6.96
C LEU A 401 7.47 9.51 -7.66
N THR A 402 8.24 9.20 -8.69
CA THR A 402 8.94 10.18 -9.50
C THR A 402 8.21 10.36 -10.81
N LEU A 403 7.64 11.54 -11.02
CA LEU A 403 6.86 11.89 -12.19
C LEU A 403 7.67 12.74 -13.16
N SER A 404 7.60 12.41 -14.45
CA SER A 404 7.98 13.32 -15.54
C SER A 404 6.92 14.40 -15.66
N THR A 405 7.32 15.67 -15.69
CA THR A 405 6.40 16.80 -15.88
C THR A 405 6.65 17.50 -17.22
N ALA A 406 5.66 18.29 -17.65
CA ALA A 406 5.72 19.11 -18.87
C ALA A 406 6.92 20.07 -18.97
N SER A 407 7.58 20.37 -17.85
CA SER A 407 8.74 21.26 -17.81
C SER A 407 10.07 20.54 -18.00
N GLY A 408 10.05 19.21 -18.17
CA GLY A 408 11.25 18.36 -18.09
C GLY A 408 11.81 18.24 -16.67
N LYS A 409 11.19 18.89 -15.68
CA LYS A 409 11.56 18.73 -14.26
C LYS A 409 10.97 17.44 -13.70
N ILE A 410 11.80 16.79 -12.90
CA ILE A 410 11.42 15.62 -12.12
C ILE A 410 10.65 16.08 -10.88
N TYR A 411 9.44 15.55 -10.68
CA TYR A 411 8.65 15.81 -9.49
C TYR A 411 8.56 14.55 -8.62
N THR A 412 9.02 14.65 -7.38
CA THR A 412 8.93 13.54 -6.41
C THR A 412 7.72 13.74 -5.50
N LEU A 413 6.81 12.77 -5.53
CA LEU A 413 5.60 12.71 -4.73
C LEU A 413 5.74 11.64 -3.65
N ASN A 414 5.63 12.04 -2.39
CA ASN A 414 5.42 11.09 -1.28
C ASN A 414 3.99 10.54 -1.41
N ALA A 415 3.90 9.32 -1.93
CA ALA A 415 2.63 8.68 -2.25
C ALA A 415 2.10 7.93 -1.03
N SER A 416 0.80 8.06 -0.79
CA SER A 416 0.12 7.22 0.19
C SER A 416 -0.01 5.78 -0.31
N GLU A 417 -0.28 4.87 0.62
CA GLU A 417 -0.35 3.42 0.42
C GLU A 417 -1.27 2.99 -0.74
N ASP A 418 -2.40 3.68 -0.93
CA ASP A 418 -3.35 3.42 -2.01
C ASP A 418 -2.75 3.68 -3.40
N ILE A 419 -2.01 4.78 -3.57
CA ILE A 419 -1.34 5.14 -4.82
C ILE A 419 -0.13 4.22 -5.04
N ILE A 420 0.79 4.16 -4.07
CA ILE A 420 2.04 3.40 -4.24
C ILE A 420 1.77 1.90 -4.43
N GLY A 421 0.74 1.35 -3.81
CA GLY A 421 0.38 -0.08 -3.93
C GLY A 421 -0.24 -0.48 -5.27
N SER A 422 -0.62 0.48 -6.11
CA SER A 422 -1.36 0.21 -7.35
C SER A 422 -0.78 0.87 -8.60
N VAL A 423 0.14 1.83 -8.47
CA VAL A 423 0.84 2.46 -9.59
C VAL A 423 2.01 1.60 -10.06
N ASP A 424 2.16 1.43 -11.38
CA ASP A 424 3.35 0.83 -12.01
C ASP A 424 4.21 1.89 -12.72
N LEU A 425 5.46 1.53 -13.05
CA LEU A 425 6.29 2.34 -13.92
C LEU A 425 5.64 2.48 -15.31
N GLY A 426 5.72 3.68 -15.88
CA GLY A 426 5.11 4.03 -17.16
C GLY A 426 3.63 4.39 -17.08
N ASP A 427 2.97 4.21 -15.93
CA ASP A 427 1.58 4.66 -15.74
C ASP A 427 1.49 6.19 -15.85
N TRP A 428 0.37 6.67 -16.39
CA TRP A 428 0.04 8.08 -16.47
C TRP A 428 -0.91 8.47 -15.35
N ILE A 429 -0.52 9.48 -14.58
CA ILE A 429 -1.26 9.94 -13.41
C ILE A 429 -1.61 11.42 -13.58
N PHE A 430 -2.89 11.72 -13.42
CA PHE A 430 -3.35 13.08 -13.20
C PHE A 430 -3.49 13.32 -11.70
N TYR A 431 -2.67 14.24 -11.16
CA TYR A 431 -2.57 14.53 -9.75
C TYR A 431 -2.83 16.01 -9.47
N ALA A 432 -3.77 16.29 -8.56
CA ALA A 432 -4.11 17.63 -8.11
C ALA A 432 -4.03 17.71 -6.59
N TYR A 433 -3.29 18.69 -6.08
CA TYR A 433 -3.16 18.90 -4.65
C TYR A 433 -3.17 20.38 -4.26
N SER A 434 -3.53 20.61 -3.01
CA SER A 434 -3.45 21.91 -2.34
C SER A 434 -2.54 21.77 -1.12
N ASN A 435 -1.56 22.66 -0.96
CA ASN A 435 -0.79 22.79 0.27
C ASN A 435 -1.20 24.06 1.01
N LEU A 436 -1.68 23.91 2.24
CA LEU A 436 -2.02 25.02 3.11
C LEU A 436 -0.87 25.25 4.08
N GLU A 437 -0.22 26.41 3.96
CA GLU A 437 0.85 26.85 4.84
C GLU A 437 0.39 28.07 5.63
N THR A 438 0.24 27.89 6.93
CA THR A 438 -0.01 28.95 7.92
C THR A 438 1.13 28.98 8.93
N THR A 439 1.13 29.95 9.84
CA THR A 439 2.17 30.04 10.88
C THR A 439 2.23 28.79 11.77
N HIS A 440 1.11 28.07 11.96
CA HIS A 440 1.04 26.92 12.87
C HIS A 440 0.72 25.58 12.18
N TYR A 441 0.24 25.59 10.94
CA TYR A 441 -0.23 24.39 10.23
C TYR A 441 0.38 24.33 8.84
N ASN A 442 0.88 23.15 8.47
CA ASN A 442 1.32 22.80 7.13
C ASN A 442 0.63 21.50 6.72
N GLU A 443 -0.48 21.63 5.97
CA GLU A 443 -1.34 20.50 5.64
C GLU A 443 -1.49 20.36 4.12
N ARG A 444 -1.33 19.13 3.65
CA ARG A 444 -1.45 18.77 2.24
C ARG A 444 -2.75 18.02 1.99
N TYR A 445 -3.53 18.53 1.04
CA TYR A 445 -4.82 18.00 0.61
C TYR A 445 -4.71 17.41 -0.80
N ARG A 446 -5.17 16.18 -0.98
CA ARG A 446 -5.19 15.52 -2.28
C ARG A 446 -6.54 15.75 -2.94
N GLU A 447 -6.65 16.85 -3.66
CA GLU A 447 -7.91 17.32 -4.25
C GLU A 447 -8.46 16.35 -5.29
N TYR A 448 -7.58 15.74 -6.10
CA TYR A 448 -7.95 14.71 -7.06
C TYR A 448 -6.74 13.89 -7.48
N CYS A 449 -6.91 12.58 -7.67
CA CYS A 449 -5.86 11.72 -8.22
C CYS A 449 -6.50 10.59 -9.03
N HIS A 450 -6.02 10.42 -10.26
CA HIS A 450 -6.50 9.38 -11.17
C HIS A 450 -5.35 8.74 -11.94
N ASN A 451 -5.27 7.42 -11.93
CA ASN A 451 -4.38 6.65 -12.81
C ASN A 451 -5.12 6.34 -14.11
N ILE A 452 -4.72 7.01 -15.19
CA ILE A 452 -5.36 6.93 -16.50
C ILE A 452 -5.12 5.55 -17.13
N THR A 453 -3.90 5.02 -16.99
CA THR A 453 -3.50 3.74 -17.59
C THR A 453 -4.31 2.58 -17.01
N LYS A 454 -4.63 2.63 -15.72
CA LYS A 454 -5.39 1.58 -15.02
C LYS A 454 -6.86 1.94 -14.77
N GLN A 455 -7.30 3.13 -15.20
CA GLN A 455 -8.64 3.66 -14.98
C GLN A 455 -9.06 3.64 -13.50
N LEU A 456 -8.15 4.01 -12.61
CA LEU A 456 -8.32 3.88 -11.16
C LEU A 456 -8.36 5.25 -10.47
N ASN A 457 -9.42 5.47 -9.70
CA ASN A 457 -9.62 6.66 -8.87
C ASN A 457 -9.10 6.42 -7.45
N TYR A 458 -8.40 7.40 -6.90
CA TYR A 458 -7.93 7.37 -5.51
C TYR A 458 -8.80 8.26 -4.62
N GLN A 459 -8.75 8.02 -3.31
CA GLN A 459 -9.52 8.82 -2.35
C GLN A 459 -9.04 10.28 -2.36
N SER A 460 -9.96 11.24 -2.41
CA SER A 460 -9.59 12.67 -2.39
C SER A 460 -9.93 13.30 -1.04
N SER A 461 -9.11 14.25 -0.60
CA SER A 461 -9.40 15.19 0.48
C SER A 461 -9.28 16.61 -0.05
N SER A 462 -10.22 17.49 0.30
CA SER A 462 -10.21 18.87 -0.20
C SER A 462 -9.81 19.85 0.89
N VAL A 463 -9.03 20.87 0.54
CA VAL A 463 -8.67 21.95 1.47
C VAL A 463 -9.90 22.71 1.98
N THR A 464 -11.07 22.55 1.34
CA THR A 464 -12.34 23.09 1.85
C THR A 464 -12.77 22.48 3.18
N GLU A 465 -12.23 21.32 3.55
CA GLU A 465 -12.47 20.66 4.84
C GLU A 465 -11.58 21.21 5.96
N PHE A 466 -10.59 22.05 5.63
CA PHE A 466 -9.71 22.66 6.62
C PHE A 466 -10.52 23.47 7.65
N SER A 467 -10.32 23.13 8.92
CA SER A 467 -10.93 23.83 10.04
C SER A 467 -9.96 23.95 11.20
N MET A 468 -10.06 25.04 11.95
CA MET A 468 -9.29 25.25 13.17
C MET A 468 -10.22 25.17 14.37
N SER A 469 -9.82 24.41 15.40
CA SER A 469 -10.59 24.26 16.64
C SER A 469 -10.23 25.30 17.73
N LYS A 470 -9.51 26.38 17.37
CA LYS A 470 -9.08 27.43 18.30
C LYS A 470 -10.31 28.12 18.91
N GLY A 471 -10.61 27.79 20.17
CA GLY A 471 -11.70 28.38 20.96
C GLY A 471 -12.70 27.36 21.52
N VAL A 472 -12.84 26.18 20.92
CA VAL A 472 -13.81 25.16 21.40
C VAL A 472 -13.47 24.71 22.82
N GLY A 473 -12.19 24.43 23.10
CA GLY A 473 -11.74 24.06 24.43
C GLY A 473 -11.97 25.16 25.49
N LEU A 474 -11.79 26.43 25.10
CA LEU A 474 -12.06 27.57 26.00
C LEU A 474 -13.57 27.71 26.27
N THR A 475 -14.41 27.54 25.26
CA THR A 475 -15.87 27.55 25.42
C THR A 475 -16.35 26.40 26.32
N ILE A 476 -15.79 25.20 26.17
CA ILE A 476 -16.08 24.05 27.04
C ILE A 476 -15.64 24.36 28.48
N LEU A 477 -14.43 24.89 28.66
CA LEU A 477 -13.90 25.25 29.98
C LEU A 477 -14.78 26.31 30.67
N LEU A 478 -15.20 27.35 29.95
CA LEU A 478 -16.11 28.37 30.48
C LEU A 478 -17.47 27.77 30.89
N GLY A 479 -17.98 26.80 30.11
CA GLY A 479 -19.19 26.08 30.46
C GLY A 479 -19.04 25.24 31.74
N ILE A 480 -17.90 24.56 31.90
CA ILE A 480 -17.58 23.79 33.12
C ILE A 480 -17.46 24.74 34.32
N ILE A 481 -16.78 25.87 34.18
CA ILE A 481 -16.64 26.88 35.25
C ILE A 481 -18.01 27.44 35.64
N ALA A 482 -18.86 27.79 34.66
CA ALA A 482 -20.22 28.28 34.93
C ALA A 482 -21.06 27.24 35.71
N ALA A 483 -21.02 25.97 35.30
CA ALA A 483 -21.72 24.89 35.99
C ALA A 483 -21.17 24.64 37.40
N ALA A 484 -19.84 24.64 37.56
CA ALA A 484 -19.19 24.46 38.86
C ALA A 484 -19.51 25.61 39.83
N CYS A 485 -19.51 26.86 39.34
CA CYS A 485 -19.89 28.04 40.12
C CYS A 485 -21.34 27.92 40.61
N THR A 486 -22.28 27.57 39.72
CA THR A 486 -23.69 27.37 40.11
C THR A 486 -23.89 26.22 41.10
N ALA A 487 -23.08 25.17 41.03
CA ALA A 487 -23.19 24.04 41.95
C ALA A 487 -22.52 24.29 43.32
N TYR A 488 -21.50 25.13 43.38
CA TYR A 488 -20.67 25.33 44.57
C TYR A 488 -21.12 26.50 45.45
N PHE A 489 -21.60 27.61 44.86
CA PHE A 489 -21.95 28.82 45.59
C PHE A 489 -23.45 28.91 45.86
N GLU A 490 -23.83 29.30 47.07
CA GLU A 490 -25.23 29.50 47.43
C GLU A 490 -25.74 30.87 46.94
N PRO A 491 -27.06 31.05 46.79
CA PRO A 491 -27.68 32.35 46.44
C PRO A 491 -27.18 33.52 47.30
N ARG A 492 -26.91 33.28 48.58
CA ARG A 492 -26.46 34.29 49.56
C ARG A 492 -25.04 34.79 49.26
N ASP A 493 -24.18 33.93 48.74
CA ASP A 493 -22.80 34.28 48.40
C ASP A 493 -22.76 35.20 47.18
N TYR A 494 -23.60 34.92 46.17
CA TYR A 494 -23.76 35.78 45.00
C TYR A 494 -24.36 37.14 45.34
N PHE A 495 -25.40 37.16 46.18
CA PHE A 495 -26.02 38.42 46.61
C PHE A 495 -25.03 39.30 47.39
N ARG A 496 -24.19 38.70 48.24
CA ARG A 496 -23.11 39.42 48.93
C ARG A 496 -22.12 40.02 47.94
N ALA A 497 -21.65 39.26 46.95
CA ALA A 497 -20.75 39.76 45.93
C ALA A 497 -21.39 40.90 45.11
N MET A 498 -22.66 40.76 44.71
CA MET A 498 -23.38 41.79 43.96
C MET A 498 -23.55 43.11 44.72
N LYS A 499 -23.69 43.06 46.05
CA LYS A 499 -23.77 44.25 46.91
C LYS A 499 -22.52 45.13 46.83
N GLU A 500 -21.36 44.54 46.54
CA GLU A 500 -20.09 45.27 46.41
C GLU A 500 -19.95 45.97 45.04
N PHE A 501 -20.65 45.49 44.00
CA PHE A 501 -20.48 45.98 42.63
C PHE A 501 -21.67 46.79 42.10
N LEU A 502 -22.87 46.69 42.70
CA LEU A 502 -24.07 47.39 42.24
C LEU A 502 -24.40 48.65 43.06
N PRO A 503 -24.84 49.74 42.42
CA PRO A 503 -25.34 50.93 43.12
C PRO A 503 -26.53 50.61 44.03
N ALA A 504 -26.65 51.34 45.15
CA ALA A 504 -27.69 51.12 46.16
C ALA A 504 -29.12 51.14 45.60
N ASN A 505 -29.40 52.02 44.62
CA ASN A 505 -30.72 52.11 43.98
C ASN A 505 -31.08 50.84 43.19
N THR A 506 -30.07 50.18 42.59
CA THR A 506 -30.25 48.96 41.79
C THR A 506 -30.46 47.75 42.70
N LEU A 507 -29.78 47.71 43.85
CA LEU A 507 -29.98 46.67 44.86
C LEU A 507 -31.39 46.73 45.46
N TRP A 508 -31.89 47.92 45.76
CA TRP A 508 -33.25 48.10 46.29
C TRP A 508 -34.32 47.63 45.30
N GLN A 509 -34.12 47.87 44.00
CA GLN A 509 -35.01 47.35 42.95
C GLN A 509 -34.92 45.83 42.81
N LEU A 510 -33.74 45.24 43.00
CA LEU A 510 -33.54 43.79 42.92
C LEU A 510 -34.22 43.07 44.10
N GLU A 511 -34.17 43.64 45.30
CA GLU A 511 -34.83 43.15 46.52
C GLU A 511 -36.36 43.07 46.38
N GLN A 512 -36.96 43.80 45.44
CA GLN A 512 -38.40 43.72 45.15
C GLN A 512 -38.82 42.46 44.38
N TYR A 513 -37.87 41.66 43.89
CA TYR A 513 -38.14 40.46 43.10
C TYR A 513 -37.54 39.20 43.76
N PRO A 514 -38.21 38.62 44.78
CA PRO A 514 -37.67 37.50 45.57
C PRO A 514 -37.34 36.27 44.73
N PHE A 515 -38.11 36.03 43.66
CA PHE A 515 -37.85 34.95 42.71
C PHE A 515 -36.46 35.03 42.04
N ILE A 516 -35.97 36.24 41.76
CA ILE A 516 -34.65 36.46 41.15
C ILE A 516 -33.54 36.20 42.18
N LEU A 517 -33.76 36.61 43.44
CA LEU A 517 -32.82 36.37 44.54
C LEU A 517 -32.65 34.88 44.85
N ASP A 518 -33.75 34.12 44.88
CA ASP A 518 -33.71 32.69 45.18
C ASP A 518 -32.96 31.89 44.09
N ASN A 519 -32.97 32.39 42.85
CA ASN A 519 -32.37 31.72 41.68
C ASN A 519 -31.08 32.37 41.18
N ILE A 520 -30.51 33.32 41.93
CA ILE A 520 -29.33 34.09 41.52
C ILE A 520 -28.08 33.22 41.29
N HIS A 521 -28.03 32.03 41.90
CA HIS A 521 -26.97 31.04 41.70
C HIS A 521 -26.91 30.49 40.27
N PHE A 522 -27.99 30.60 39.47
CA PHE A 522 -27.99 30.29 38.04
C PHE A 522 -27.38 31.41 37.17
N PHE A 523 -27.04 32.57 37.75
CA PHE A 523 -26.49 33.70 37.01
C PHE A 523 -25.23 33.37 36.17
N PRO A 524 -24.24 32.57 36.65
CA PRO A 524 -23.09 32.17 35.82
C PRO A 524 -23.50 31.38 34.57
N ILE A 525 -24.45 30.45 34.70
CA ILE A 525 -24.99 29.69 33.57
C ILE A 525 -25.77 30.61 32.63
N ALA A 526 -26.59 31.52 33.16
CA ALA A 526 -27.31 32.49 32.35
C ALA A 526 -26.36 33.40 31.54
N LEU A 527 -25.26 33.84 32.16
CA LEU A 527 -24.22 34.64 31.52
C LEU A 527 -23.45 33.83 30.46
N PHE A 528 -23.15 32.56 30.73
CA PHE A 528 -22.58 31.64 29.74
C PHE A 528 -23.53 31.42 28.56
N CYS A 529 -24.82 31.20 28.80
CA CYS A 529 -25.83 31.07 27.76
C CYS A 529 -25.92 32.35 26.90
N LEU A 530 -25.89 33.53 27.52
CA LEU A 530 -25.87 34.80 26.81
C LEU A 530 -24.58 34.98 25.98
N PHE A 531 -23.43 34.57 26.52
CA PHE A 531 -22.17 34.53 25.78
C PHE A 531 -22.26 33.60 24.56
N ILE A 532 -22.82 32.39 24.70
CA ILE A 532 -23.02 31.46 23.57
C ILE A 532 -23.99 32.05 22.53
N LEU A 533 -25.07 32.68 22.96
CA LEU A 533 -26.03 33.34 22.07
C LEU A 533 -25.38 34.46 21.23
N LEU A 534 -24.36 35.14 21.76
CA LEU A 534 -23.59 36.15 21.03
C LEU A 534 -22.50 35.52 20.14
N VAL A 535 -21.80 34.50 20.64
CA VAL A 535 -20.64 33.90 19.97
C VAL A 535 -21.05 32.95 18.85
N ALA A 536 -22.12 32.16 19.01
CA ALA A 536 -22.54 31.16 18.03
C ALA A 536 -22.95 31.75 16.66
N PRO A 537 -23.67 32.88 16.57
CA PRO A 537 -23.94 33.53 15.29
C PRO A 537 -22.65 34.00 14.60
N ILE A 538 -21.74 34.62 15.36
CA ILE A 538 -20.43 35.08 14.83
C ILE A 538 -19.61 33.89 14.34
N ALA A 539 -19.62 32.79 15.10
CA ALA A 539 -18.97 31.53 14.72
C ALA A 539 -19.47 31.00 13.39
N THR A 540 -20.78 30.98 13.22
CA THR A 540 -21.45 30.51 12.02
C THR A 540 -21.10 31.40 10.82
N ILE A 541 -21.12 32.72 10.99
CA ILE A 541 -20.72 33.68 9.95
C ILE A 541 -19.25 33.47 9.56
N TYR A 542 -18.35 33.31 10.54
CA TYR A 542 -16.93 33.10 10.27
C TYR A 542 -16.66 31.75 9.59
N ALA A 543 -17.36 30.69 9.97
CA ALA A 543 -17.30 29.40 9.30
C ALA A 543 -17.74 29.51 7.83
N MET A 544 -18.85 30.22 7.55
CA MET A 544 -19.30 30.47 6.17
C MET A 544 -18.30 31.31 5.37
N ILE A 545 -17.71 32.34 5.98
CA ILE A 545 -16.68 33.18 5.32
C ILE A 545 -15.43 32.34 5.02
N ASN A 546 -14.95 31.54 5.97
CA ASN A 546 -13.77 30.69 5.79
C ASN A 546 -14.02 29.63 4.70
N SER A 547 -15.17 28.96 4.74
CA SER A 547 -15.58 27.99 3.71
C SER A 547 -15.69 28.64 2.33
N SER A 548 -16.30 29.83 2.23
CA SER A 548 -16.39 30.57 0.96
C SER A 548 -15.01 30.95 0.41
N ARG A 549 -14.09 31.39 1.27
CA ARG A 549 -12.71 31.72 0.87
C ARG A 549 -11.95 30.50 0.36
N LEU A 550 -12.03 29.37 1.07
CA LEU A 550 -11.44 28.09 0.64
C LEU A 550 -12.09 27.60 -0.67
N GLY A 551 -13.41 27.70 -0.80
CA GLY A 551 -14.10 27.35 -2.03
C GLY A 551 -13.66 28.18 -3.23
N ARG A 552 -13.45 29.50 -3.04
CA ARG A 552 -12.93 30.39 -4.08
C ARG A 552 -11.48 30.06 -4.43
N SER A 553 -10.63 29.73 -3.46
CA SER A 553 -9.21 29.43 -3.72
C SER A 553 -9.04 28.19 -4.60
N VAL A 554 -9.85 27.14 -4.39
CA VAL A 554 -9.80 25.89 -5.16
C VAL A 554 -10.56 25.97 -6.50
N SER A 555 -11.33 27.04 -6.75
CA SER A 555 -12.24 27.11 -7.91
C SER A 555 -11.55 26.91 -9.27
N LYS A 556 -10.34 27.45 -9.46
CA LYS A 556 -9.55 27.26 -10.69
C LYS A 556 -9.09 25.80 -10.84
N LEU A 557 -8.62 25.19 -9.74
CA LEU A 557 -8.24 23.78 -9.70
C LEU A 557 -9.43 22.86 -10.04
N LYS A 558 -10.61 23.11 -9.45
CA LYS A 558 -11.85 22.37 -9.74
C LYS A 558 -12.23 22.46 -11.21
N LYS A 559 -12.11 23.64 -11.84
CA LYS A 559 -12.35 23.80 -13.28
C LYS A 559 -11.39 22.96 -14.12
N MET A 560 -10.11 22.87 -13.73
CA MET A 560 -9.13 22.03 -14.43
C MET A 560 -9.45 20.54 -14.27
N ILE A 561 -9.81 20.09 -13.07
CA ILE A 561 -10.25 18.72 -12.81
C ILE A 561 -11.49 18.39 -13.68
N SER A 562 -12.47 19.29 -13.76
CA SER A 562 -13.65 19.11 -14.62
C SER A 562 -13.35 19.18 -16.12
N LYS A 563 -12.32 19.92 -16.54
CA LYS A 563 -11.82 19.87 -17.93
C LYS A 563 -11.27 18.47 -18.23
N PHE A 564 -10.35 18.00 -17.38
CA PHE A 564 -9.75 16.66 -17.50
C PHE A 564 -10.80 15.55 -17.53
N GLN A 565 -11.80 15.58 -16.65
CA GLN A 565 -12.85 14.56 -16.61
C GLN A 565 -13.69 14.53 -17.90
N ARG A 566 -13.95 15.69 -18.53
CA ARG A 566 -14.70 15.75 -19.80
C ARG A 566 -13.88 15.26 -20.99
N GLU A 567 -12.57 15.49 -20.96
CA GLU A 567 -11.65 15.13 -22.06
C GLU A 567 -10.96 13.77 -21.83
N TYR A 568 -11.33 13.05 -20.76
CA TYR A 568 -10.66 11.84 -20.31
C TYR A 568 -10.49 10.79 -21.41
N GLU A 569 -11.54 10.48 -22.17
CA GLU A 569 -11.48 9.47 -23.23
C GLU A 569 -10.48 9.84 -24.33
N SER A 570 -10.44 11.12 -24.71
CA SER A 570 -9.48 11.64 -25.70
C SER A 570 -8.05 11.56 -25.17
N VAL A 571 -7.83 11.94 -23.92
CA VAL A 571 -6.51 11.85 -23.26
C VAL A 571 -6.04 10.40 -23.15
N ALA A 572 -6.92 9.48 -22.74
CA ALA A 572 -6.62 8.06 -22.64
C ALA A 572 -6.25 7.46 -24.01
N GLN A 573 -6.97 7.83 -25.08
CA GLN A 573 -6.64 7.40 -26.44
C GLN A 573 -5.30 7.95 -26.92
N ARG A 574 -4.97 9.21 -26.61
CA ARG A 574 -3.66 9.80 -26.92
C ARG A 574 -2.53 9.06 -26.18
N ILE A 575 -2.73 8.77 -24.90
CA ILE A 575 -1.75 8.02 -24.08
C ILE A 575 -1.54 6.60 -24.60
N ASN A 576 -2.62 5.90 -24.98
CA ASN A 576 -2.52 4.55 -25.54
C ASN A 576 -1.78 4.48 -26.88
N LYS A 577 -1.69 5.60 -27.62
CA LYS A 577 -0.86 5.68 -28.82
C LYS A 577 0.62 5.90 -28.49
N LEU A 578 0.93 6.50 -27.34
CA LEU A 578 2.29 6.86 -26.91
C LEU A 578 3.03 5.71 -26.20
N ASN A 579 2.27 4.77 -25.64
CA ASN A 579 2.76 3.52 -25.05
C ASN A 579 2.76 2.41 -26.11
#